data_AF-A0A519Y8W3-F1
#
_entry.id   AF-A0A519Y8W3-F1
#
_cell.length_a   1.000
_cell.length_b   1.000
_cell.length_c   1.000
_cell.angle_alpha   90.00
_cell.angle_beta   90.00
_cell.angle_gamma   90.00
#
_symmetry.space_group_name_H-M   'P 1'
#
loop_
_entity.id
_entity.type
_entity.pdbx_description
1 polymer ?
#
loop_
_entity_poly.entity_id
_entity_poly.type
_entity_poly.pdbx_seq_one_letter_code
_entity_poly.pdbx_strand_id
1 'polypeptide(L)'
;VHYTSSADEQTFAGDGGYPSSVAHSPNGQWIYLFRPEGDKFQAEKLANLQQHNYHLEPNVHFSPDGKWLIFRANFEGSSQVYAVEIAKAAS
;
A
#
# COMPACT_ATOMS: atom_id res chain seq x y z
N VAL A 1 -6.09 -1.19 -9.37
CA VAL A 1 -5.83 -0.50 -8.10
C VAL A 1 -6.74 -1.13 -7.09
N HIS A 2 -6.12 -1.86 -6.18
CA HIS A 2 -6.83 -2.56 -5.13
C HIS A 2 -6.69 -1.77 -3.85
N TYR A 3 -7.70 -1.88 -3.01
CA TYR A 3 -7.68 -1.33 -1.68
C TYR A 3 -8.25 -2.35 -0.70
N THR A 4 -7.93 -2.15 0.57
CA THR A 4 -8.49 -2.91 1.68
C THR A 4 -8.73 -1.97 2.86
N SER A 5 -9.64 -2.34 3.75
CA SER A 5 -9.84 -1.69 5.04
C SER A 5 -9.14 -2.48 6.15
N SER A 6 -8.78 -1.80 7.24
CA SER A 6 -8.37 -2.42 8.49
C SER A 6 -9.55 -3.12 9.17
N ALA A 7 -9.28 -4.07 10.06
CA ALA A 7 -10.32 -4.85 10.74
C ALA A 7 -11.23 -4.02 11.65
N ASP A 8 -10.74 -2.88 12.15
CA ASP A 8 -11.50 -1.89 12.92
C ASP A 8 -12.23 -0.86 12.05
N GLU A 9 -12.11 -0.99 10.72
CA GLU A 9 -12.71 -0.12 9.70
C GLU A 9 -12.29 1.36 9.80
N GLN A 10 -11.20 1.68 10.50
CA GLN A 10 -10.74 3.06 10.71
C GLN A 10 -9.74 3.54 9.65
N THR A 11 -9.05 2.62 8.98
CA THR A 11 -8.01 2.95 8.00
C THR A 11 -8.14 2.12 6.73
N PHE A 12 -7.59 2.62 5.64
CA PHE A 12 -7.56 1.93 4.36
C PHE A 12 -6.12 1.84 3.86
N ALA A 13 -5.82 0.83 3.06
CA ALA A 13 -4.56 0.71 2.36
C ALA A 13 -4.80 0.53 0.86
N GLY A 14 -3.89 1.05 0.05
CA GLY A 14 -3.93 0.89 -1.40
C GLY A 14 -2.57 0.54 -1.98
N ASP A 15 -2.58 -0.23 -3.06
CA ASP A 15 -1.37 -0.70 -3.74
C ASP A 15 -0.82 0.26 -4.80
N GLY A 16 -1.39 1.47 -4.87
CA GLY A 16 -0.93 2.52 -5.76
C GLY A 16 -1.27 2.26 -7.22
N GLY A 17 -0.50 2.85 -8.12
CA GLY A 17 -0.73 2.74 -9.56
C GLY A 17 0.50 3.06 -10.39
N TYR A 18 0.51 2.51 -11.60
CA TYR A 18 1.52 2.69 -12.64
C TYR A 18 0.88 3.37 -13.88
N PRO A 19 1.64 4.00 -14.80
CA PRO A 19 1.06 4.67 -15.96
C PRO A 19 0.15 3.79 -16.83
N SER A 20 0.45 2.49 -16.92
CA SER A 20 -0.37 1.51 -17.66
C SER A 20 -1.44 0.81 -16.81
N SER A 21 -1.52 1.10 -15.51
CA SER A 21 -2.61 0.61 -14.65
C SER A 21 -3.89 1.41 -14.89
N VAL A 22 -5.04 0.91 -14.40
CA VAL A 22 -6.34 1.60 -14.50
C VAL A 22 -6.33 3.01 -13.91
N ALA A 23 -5.49 3.29 -12.91
CA ALA A 23 -5.39 4.63 -12.33
C ALA A 23 -4.50 5.59 -13.14
N HIS A 24 -3.81 5.12 -14.18
CA HIS A 24 -2.92 5.92 -15.04
C HIS A 24 -1.94 6.82 -14.27
N SER A 25 -1.46 6.35 -13.12
CA SER A 25 -0.70 7.22 -12.22
C SER A 25 0.74 7.38 -12.71
N PRO A 26 1.22 8.62 -12.99
CA PRO A 26 2.59 8.85 -13.44
C PRO A 26 3.63 8.65 -12.32
N ASN A 27 3.22 8.74 -11.06
CA ASN A 27 4.10 8.75 -9.89
C ASN A 27 3.47 8.14 -8.63
N GLY A 28 2.38 7.38 -8.78
CA GLY A 28 1.62 6.77 -7.70
C GLY A 28 2.11 5.39 -7.30
N GLN A 29 3.36 5.05 -7.61
CA GLN A 29 3.93 3.74 -7.33
C GLN A 29 4.33 3.64 -5.85
N TRP A 30 3.35 3.55 -4.96
CA TRP A 30 3.58 3.45 -3.52
C TRP A 30 2.56 2.52 -2.89
N ILE A 31 2.97 1.84 -1.81
CA ILE A 31 2.00 1.36 -0.81
C ILE A 31 1.54 2.56 -0.01
N TYR A 32 0.23 2.78 -0.01
CA TYR A 32 -0.41 3.88 0.69
C TYR A 32 -1.16 3.38 1.91
N LEU A 33 -1.12 4.19 2.97
CA LEU A 33 -2.06 4.14 4.09
C LEU A 33 -2.90 5.41 4.08
N PHE A 34 -4.22 5.24 4.15
CA PHE A 34 -5.19 6.32 4.11
C PHE A 34 -5.90 6.41 5.45
N ARG A 35 -5.92 7.61 6.03
CA ARG A 35 -6.68 7.93 7.24
C ARG A 35 -7.80 8.91 6.89
N PRO A 36 -9.06 8.60 7.20
CA PRO A 36 -10.15 9.57 7.05
C PRO A 36 -9.86 10.85 7.84
N GLU A 37 -10.04 12.01 7.21
CA GLU A 37 -9.92 13.33 7.82
C GLU A 37 -11.08 14.21 7.32
N GLY A 38 -12.26 14.06 7.92
CA GLY A 38 -13.47 14.74 7.47
C GLY A 38 -13.97 14.18 6.14
N ASP A 39 -13.98 15.00 5.10
CA ASP A 39 -14.44 14.67 3.73
C ASP A 39 -13.31 14.23 2.78
N LYS A 40 -12.09 14.06 3.31
CA LYS A 40 -10.89 13.67 2.54
C LYS A 40 -10.13 12.55 3.24
N PHE A 41 -9.20 11.95 2.52
CA PHE A 41 -8.18 11.06 3.11
C PHE A 41 -6.85 11.81 3.26
N GLN A 42 -6.22 11.67 4.43
CA GLN A 42 -4.79 11.89 4.55
C GLN A 42 -4.07 10.65 4.02
N ALA A 43 -3.29 10.82 2.96
CA ALA A 43 -2.53 9.75 2.33
C ALA A 43 -1.07 9.75 2.82
N GLU A 44 -0.63 8.65 3.40
CA GLU A 44 0.75 8.39 3.80
C GLU A 44 1.41 7.42 2.82
N LYS A 45 2.62 7.73 2.37
CA LYS A 45 3.44 6.88 1.51
C LYS A 45 4.36 6.02 2.38
N LEU A 46 4.19 4.71 2.33
CA LEU A 46 4.91 3.78 3.21
C LEU A 46 6.08 3.07 2.52
N ALA A 47 5.84 2.50 1.33
CA ALA A 47 6.87 1.79 0.58
C ALA A 47 6.91 2.28 -0.87
N ASN A 48 8.12 2.58 -1.36
CA ASN A 48 8.33 3.03 -2.74
C ASN A 48 8.33 1.84 -3.69
N LEU A 49 7.43 1.84 -4.67
CA LEU A 49 7.27 0.80 -5.69
C LEU A 49 7.85 1.20 -7.05
N GLN A 50 8.72 2.20 -7.13
CA GLN A 50 9.29 2.67 -8.40
C GLN A 50 10.07 1.58 -9.16
N GLN A 51 10.67 0.62 -8.44
CA GLN A 51 11.39 -0.51 -9.03
C GLN A 51 10.52 -1.78 -9.20
N HIS A 52 9.23 -1.71 -8.86
CA HIS A 52 8.32 -2.84 -9.00
C HIS A 52 7.72 -2.90 -10.42
N ASN A 53 7.69 -4.10 -10.99
CA ASN A 53 6.96 -4.37 -12.22
C ASN A 53 5.51 -4.76 -11.90
N TYR A 54 4.59 -3.83 -12.23
CA TYR A 54 3.14 -3.90 -12.00
C TYR A 54 2.39 -4.95 -12.82
N HIS A 55 3.05 -5.75 -13.66
CA HIS A 55 2.43 -6.98 -14.16
C HIS A 55 2.13 -7.98 -13.03
N LEU A 56 2.90 -7.90 -11.94
CA LEU A 56 2.56 -8.51 -10.66
C LEU A 56 1.77 -7.48 -9.84
N GLU A 57 0.53 -7.76 -9.50
CA GLU A 57 -0.25 -6.85 -8.66
C GLU A 57 0.16 -6.98 -7.17
N PRO A 58 0.45 -5.87 -6.46
CA PRO A 58 0.91 -5.96 -5.08
C PRO A 58 -0.11 -6.58 -4.11
N ASN A 59 -1.42 -6.30 -4.30
CA ASN A 59 -2.53 -6.81 -3.49
C ASN A 59 -2.26 -6.69 -1.98
N VAL A 60 -2.39 -5.47 -1.46
CA VAL A 60 -2.08 -5.15 -0.07
C VAL A 60 -3.10 -5.73 0.91
N HIS A 61 -2.62 -6.24 2.04
CA HIS A 61 -3.43 -6.76 3.15
C HIS A 61 -2.93 -6.21 4.49
N PHE A 62 -3.84 -5.97 5.44
CA PHE A 62 -3.47 -5.72 6.84
C PHE A 62 -3.08 -7.04 7.52
N SER A 63 -2.06 -7.00 8.38
CA SER A 63 -1.78 -8.13 9.28
C SER A 63 -2.91 -8.29 10.32
N PRO A 64 -3.16 -9.51 10.83
CA PRO A 64 -4.22 -9.74 11.82
C PRO A 64 -4.07 -8.94 13.12
N ASP A 65 -2.83 -8.59 13.49
CA ASP A 65 -2.53 -7.77 14.66
C ASP A 65 -2.59 -6.25 14.39
N GLY A 66 -2.89 -5.84 13.16
CA GLY A 66 -3.01 -4.44 12.75
C GLY A 66 -1.71 -3.64 12.70
N LYS A 67 -0.54 -4.30 12.82
CA LYS A 67 0.77 -3.62 12.89
C LYS A 67 1.46 -3.47 11.55
N TRP A 68 1.05 -4.22 10.53
CA TRP A 68 1.74 -4.29 9.25
C TRP A 68 0.79 -4.21 8.06
N LEU A 69 1.30 -3.68 6.96
CA LEU A 69 0.77 -3.96 5.63
C LEU A 69 1.66 -4.98 4.92
N ILE A 70 1.06 -6.06 4.44
CA ILE A 70 1.70 -7.15 3.73
C ILE A 70 1.34 -7.04 2.26
N PHE A 71 2.32 -7.15 1.38
CA PHE A 71 2.13 -7.02 -0.07
C PHE A 71 3.18 -7.81 -0.85
N ARG A 72 2.90 -8.10 -2.11
CA ARG A 72 3.87 -8.70 -3.04
C ARG A 72 4.62 -7.61 -3.79
N ALA A 73 5.91 -7.83 -4.01
CA ALA A 73 6.68 -7.01 -4.94
C ALA A 73 7.79 -7.84 -5.58
N ASN A 74 8.51 -7.23 -6.51
CA ASN A 74 9.58 -7.89 -7.27
C ASN A 74 10.77 -6.94 -7.53
N PHE A 75 11.13 -6.15 -6.51
CA PHE A 75 12.19 -5.13 -6.61
C PHE A 75 13.53 -5.71 -7.06
N GLU A 76 13.84 -6.91 -6.60
CA GLU A 76 15.09 -7.63 -6.88
C GLU A 76 14.93 -8.66 -8.02
N GLY A 77 13.93 -8.47 -8.89
CA GLY A 77 13.73 -9.30 -10.10
C GLY A 77 13.04 -10.64 -9.87
N SER A 78 12.64 -10.96 -8.64
CA SER A 78 11.83 -12.14 -8.30
C SER A 78 10.64 -11.74 -7.42
N SER A 79 9.53 -12.48 -7.50
CA SER A 79 8.35 -12.18 -6.66
C SER A 79 8.61 -12.58 -5.22
N GLN A 80 8.45 -11.63 -4.30
CA GLN A 80 8.63 -11.81 -2.86
C GLN A 80 7.46 -11.18 -2.09
N VAL A 81 7.35 -11.51 -0.81
CA VAL A 81 6.39 -10.92 0.12
C VAL A 81 7.14 -9.97 1.05
N TYR A 82 6.62 -8.75 1.19
CA TYR A 82 7.17 -7.71 2.05
C TYR A 82 6.11 -7.31 3.07
N ALA A 83 6.60 -6.75 4.19
CA ALA A 83 5.77 -6.10 5.18
C ALA A 83 6.34 -4.73 5.51
N VAL A 84 5.48 -3.72 5.63
CA VAL A 84 5.84 -2.39 6.14
C VAL A 84 5.04 -2.11 7.40
N GLU A 85 5.73 -1.64 8.45
CA GLU A 85 5.12 -1.34 9.74
C GLU A 85 4.23 -0.10 9.63
N ILE A 86 3.05 -0.15 10.26
CA ILE A 86 2.09 0.96 10.34
C ILE A 86 1.78 1.40 11.77
N ALA A 87 2.36 0.71 12.77
CA ALA A 87 2.29 1.14 14.15
C ALA A 87 2.95 2.50 14.31
N LYS A 88 2.29 3.43 15.00
CA LYS A 88 2.95 4.67 15.43
C LYS A 88 4.07 4.28 16.41
N ALA A 89 5.27 4.82 16.20
CA ALA A 89 6.33 4.75 17.19
C ALA A 89 5.76 5.21 18.54
N ALA A 90 5.97 4.41 19.60
CA ALA A 90 5.60 4.82 20.94
C ALA A 90 6.38 6.10 21.27
N SER A 91 5.66 7.22 21.35
CA SER A 91 6.16 8.50 21.84
C SER A 91 6.17 8.54 23.36
#